data_AF-A0A925B3X0-F1
#
_entry.id   AF-A0A925B3X0-F1
#
_cell.length_a   1.000
_cell.length_b   1.000
_cell.length_c   1.000
_cell.angle_alpha   90.00
_cell.angle_beta   90.00
_cell.angle_gamma   90.00
#
_symmetry.space_group_name_H-M   'P 1'
#
loop_
_entity.id
_entity.type
_entity.pdbx_description
1 polymer ?
#
loop_
_entity_poly.entity_id
_entity_poly.type
_entity_poly.pdbx_seq_one_letter_code
_entity_poly.pdbx_strand_id
1 'polypeptide(L)'
;MIEMKAYGRYDLQVKLWEGGMNEIDSFPIRQDLWVGPDTFVVRLTRDRDGTPVRYEDRGAVDGHGHIAGPSGYGGTIDGQLMKNGSVFLQATGGEADFVMLATQTGPDRYRCFRRLDVKEPTRVFGTDVGEGVYYVTTEDQLVASADEPPADVREPLAA
;
A
#
# COMPACT_ATOMS: atom_id res chain seq x y z
N MET A 1 -18.71 19.28 1.51
CA MET A 1 -17.95 18.02 1.45
C MET A 1 -16.51 18.40 1.17
N ILE A 2 -15.55 17.86 1.92
CA ILE A 2 -14.13 18.04 1.58
C ILE A 2 -13.91 17.21 0.32
N GLU A 3 -13.56 17.87 -0.78
CA GLU A 3 -13.24 17.20 -2.04
C GLU A 3 -11.94 16.43 -1.83
N MET A 4 -12.02 15.09 -1.81
CA MET A 4 -10.83 14.26 -1.79
C MET A 4 -10.12 14.44 -3.13
N LYS A 5 -8.89 14.92 -3.07
CA LYS A 5 -7.98 14.96 -4.22
C LYS A 5 -7.74 13.53 -4.69
N ALA A 6 -7.76 13.31 -6.02
CA ALA A 6 -7.58 11.99 -6.58
C ALA A 6 -6.18 11.43 -6.29
N TYR A 7 -5.18 12.30 -6.11
CA TYR A 7 -3.81 11.90 -5.82
C TYR A 7 -3.32 12.47 -4.48
N GLY A 8 -2.62 11.63 -3.72
CA GLY A 8 -1.91 12.00 -2.49
C GLY A 8 -0.53 11.35 -2.42
N ARG A 9 0.48 12.13 -2.03
CA ARG A 9 1.80 11.64 -1.65
C ARG A 9 1.93 11.68 -0.14
N TYR A 10 2.41 10.58 0.43
CA TYR A 10 2.55 10.40 1.86
C TYR A 10 3.98 9.97 2.22
N ASP A 11 4.47 10.48 3.34
CA ASP A 11 5.64 9.95 4.03
C ASP A 11 5.15 8.97 5.10
N LEU A 12 5.71 7.77 5.07
CA LEU A 12 5.32 6.67 5.95
C LEU A 12 6.51 6.25 6.80
N GLN A 13 6.30 6.08 8.10
CA GLN A 13 7.21 5.30 8.94
C GLN A 13 6.66 3.87 9.03
N VAL A 14 7.40 2.91 8.48
CA VAL A 14 7.06 1.49 8.50
C VAL A 14 7.70 0.83 9.72
N LYS A 15 6.94 -0.07 10.37
CA LYS A 15 7.49 -1.07 11.28
C LYS A 15 7.06 -2.45 10.81
N LEU A 16 8.02 -3.35 10.68
CA LEU A 16 7.82 -4.73 10.26
C LEU A 16 8.09 -5.67 11.43
N TRP A 17 7.16 -6.59 11.66
CA TRP A 17 7.20 -7.56 12.74
C TRP A 17 7.06 -8.97 12.17
N GLU A 18 7.76 -9.94 12.76
CA GLU A 18 7.53 -11.35 12.48
C GLU A 18 6.34 -11.91 13.29
N GLY A 19 5.93 -13.15 13.01
CA GLY A 19 4.78 -13.81 13.62
C GLY A 19 4.79 -13.85 15.15
N GLY A 20 5.98 -13.81 15.77
CA GLY A 20 6.18 -13.73 17.21
C GLY A 20 6.05 -12.32 17.81
N MET A 21 5.69 -11.32 17.00
CA MET A 21 5.63 -9.90 17.39
C MET A 21 6.98 -9.34 17.87
N ASN A 22 8.08 -9.80 17.28
CA ASN A 22 9.38 -9.15 17.38
C ASN A 22 9.57 -8.20 16.19
N GLU A 23 10.02 -6.97 16.44
CA GLU A 23 10.32 -6.00 15.38
C GLU A 23 11.58 -6.47 14.65
N ILE A 24 11.51 -6.58 13.34
CA ILE A 24 12.64 -7.04 12.51
C ILE A 24 13.21 -5.93 11.62
N ASP A 25 12.43 -4.91 11.30
CA ASP A 25 12.91 -3.72 10.58
C ASP A 25 11.99 -2.50 10.82
N SER A 26 12.55 -1.30 10.68
CA SER A 26 11.85 -0.02 10.81
C SER A 26 12.49 1.02 9.91
N PHE A 27 11.71 1.58 8.99
CA PHE A 27 12.26 2.40 7.91
C PHE A 27 11.23 3.38 7.33
N PRO A 28 11.69 4.52 6.80
CA PRO A 28 10.83 5.44 6.07
C PRO A 28 10.56 4.91 4.65
N ILE A 29 9.34 5.13 4.14
CA ILE A 29 9.00 4.94 2.73
C ILE A 29 8.16 6.12 2.23
N ARG A 30 8.21 6.37 0.93
CA ARG A 30 7.24 7.23 0.24
C ARG A 30 6.11 6.37 -0.30
N GLN A 31 4.87 6.82 -0.11
CA GLN A 31 3.69 6.29 -0.79
C GLN A 31 3.14 7.33 -1.76
N ASP A 32 2.82 6.89 -2.98
CA ASP A 32 1.99 7.61 -3.93
C ASP A 32 0.67 6.86 -4.07
N LEU A 33 -0.42 7.50 -3.69
CA LEU A 33 -1.78 6.96 -3.73
C LEU A 33 -2.58 7.72 -4.79
N TRP A 34 -3.13 6.99 -5.75
CA TRP A 34 -4.09 7.50 -6.72
C TRP A 34 -5.41 6.74 -6.60
N VAL A 35 -6.47 7.47 -6.28
CA VAL A 35 -7.85 6.99 -6.24
C VAL A 35 -8.68 7.87 -7.17
N GLY A 36 -8.89 7.38 -8.39
CA GLY A 36 -9.77 7.99 -9.39
C GLY A 36 -11.17 7.36 -9.38
N PRO A 37 -12.07 7.82 -10.27
CA PRO A 37 -13.42 7.26 -10.40
C PRO A 37 -13.46 5.77 -10.73
N ASP A 38 -12.45 5.28 -11.47
CA ASP A 38 -12.36 3.91 -11.96
C ASP A 38 -11.00 3.25 -11.68
N THR A 39 -10.13 3.91 -10.90
CA THR A 39 -8.73 3.54 -10.78
C THR A 39 -8.25 3.61 -9.33
N PHE A 40 -7.49 2.61 -8.92
CA PHE A 40 -6.77 2.53 -7.65
C PHE A 40 -5.31 2.18 -7.92
N VAL A 41 -4.38 2.99 -7.40
CA VAL A 41 -2.94 2.70 -7.42
C VAL A 41 -2.34 3.08 -6.08
N VAL A 42 -1.61 2.14 -5.47
CA VAL A 42 -0.73 2.40 -4.35
C VAL A 42 0.67 2.00 -4.76
N ARG A 43 1.56 2.98 -4.90
CA ARG A 43 2.98 2.74 -5.16
C ARG A 43 3.79 3.12 -3.94
N LEU A 44 4.59 2.17 -3.46
CA LEU A 44 5.50 2.34 -2.34
C LEU A 44 6.93 2.37 -2.89
N THR A 45 7.70 3.37 -2.48
CA THR A 45 9.12 3.52 -2.85
C THR A 45 9.97 3.69 -1.60
N ARG A 46 10.94 2.79 -1.41
CA ARG A 46 12.00 2.89 -0.41
C ARG A 46 13.33 3.08 -1.13
N ASP A 47 14.14 4.05 -0.70
CA ASP A 47 15.53 4.11 -1.11
C ASP A 47 16.36 3.16 -0.21
N ARG A 48 17.09 2.23 -0.84
CA ARG A 48 18.02 1.33 -0.16
C ARG A 48 19.37 1.44 -0.86
N ASP A 49 20.35 2.01 -0.16
CA ASP A 49 21.71 2.20 -0.66
C ASP A 49 21.78 2.93 -2.02
N GLY A 50 20.92 3.94 -2.21
CA GLY A 50 20.83 4.72 -3.44
C GLY A 50 20.08 4.02 -4.59
N THR A 51 19.51 2.84 -4.33
CA THR A 51 18.66 2.11 -5.28
C THR A 51 17.21 2.14 -4.82
N PRO A 52 16.27 2.63 -5.66
CA PRO A 52 14.85 2.61 -5.31
C PRO A 52 14.29 1.19 -5.41
N VAL A 53 13.81 0.66 -4.29
CA VAL A 53 12.97 -0.54 -4.25
C VAL A 53 11.51 -0.09 -4.32
N ARG A 54 10.76 -0.69 -5.24
CA ARG A 54 9.36 -0.31 -5.48
C ARG A 54 8.43 -1.51 -5.35
N TYR A 55 7.23 -1.21 -4.88
CA TYR A 55 6.10 -2.12 -4.78
C TYR A 55 4.87 -1.38 -5.30
N GLU A 56 3.96 -2.08 -5.99
CA GLU A 56 2.72 -1.49 -6.48
C GLU A 56 1.54 -2.44 -6.36
N ASP A 57 0.48 -2.00 -5.68
CA ASP A 57 -0.86 -2.54 -5.86
C ASP A 57 -1.62 -1.66 -6.85
N ARG A 58 -2.36 -2.28 -7.77
CA ARG A 58 -3.14 -1.57 -8.78
C ARG A 58 -4.49 -2.26 -8.97
N GLY A 59 -5.52 -1.49 -9.27
CA GLY A 59 -6.84 -2.04 -9.58
C GLY A 59 -7.80 -1.02 -10.15
N ALA A 60 -8.99 -1.50 -10.46
CA ALA A 60 -10.14 -0.67 -10.81
C ALA A 60 -10.98 -0.40 -9.56
N VAL A 61 -11.67 0.74 -9.55
CA VAL A 61 -12.68 1.09 -8.55
C VAL A 61 -14.05 1.10 -9.22
N ASP A 62 -15.07 0.50 -8.63
CA ASP A 62 -16.43 0.58 -9.15
C ASP A 62 -17.24 1.74 -8.54
N GLY A 63 -18.47 1.96 -9.03
CA GLY A 63 -19.37 3.01 -8.52
C GLY A 63 -19.83 2.82 -7.06
N HIS A 64 -19.48 1.69 -6.43
CA HIS A 64 -19.75 1.37 -5.04
C HIS A 64 -18.47 1.42 -4.18
N GLY A 65 -17.33 1.76 -4.77
CA GLY A 65 -16.04 1.84 -4.09
C GLY A 65 -15.36 0.47 -3.92
N HIS A 66 -15.86 -0.57 -4.57
CA HIS A 66 -15.20 -1.88 -4.61
C HIS A 66 -13.89 -1.76 -5.41
N ILE A 67 -12.83 -2.40 -4.93
CA ILE A 67 -11.49 -2.35 -5.51
C ILE A 67 -11.10 -3.76 -5.95
N ALA A 68 -10.67 -3.94 -7.20
CA ALA A 68 -10.15 -5.23 -7.68
C ALA A 68 -9.02 -5.05 -8.70
N GLY A 69 -7.98 -5.89 -8.63
CA GLY A 69 -6.85 -5.83 -9.56
C GLY A 69 -5.63 -6.66 -9.16
N PRO A 70 -4.45 -6.45 -9.77
CA PRO A 70 -3.22 -7.14 -9.39
C PRO A 70 -2.63 -6.65 -8.06
N SER A 71 -2.04 -7.58 -7.30
CA SER A 71 -1.20 -7.24 -6.15
C SER A 71 0.28 -7.14 -6.50
N GLY A 72 1.01 -6.28 -5.79
CA GLY A 72 2.46 -6.14 -5.92
C GLY A 72 3.27 -7.35 -5.46
N TYR A 73 2.65 -8.29 -4.72
CA TYR A 73 3.24 -9.60 -4.41
C TYR A 73 2.88 -10.68 -5.44
N GLY A 74 2.21 -10.31 -6.54
CA GLY A 74 1.55 -11.24 -7.44
C GLY A 74 0.17 -11.67 -6.93
N GLY A 75 -0.64 -12.27 -7.81
CA GLY A 75 -2.03 -12.59 -7.51
C GLY A 75 -2.97 -11.41 -7.66
N THR A 76 -4.05 -11.39 -6.88
CA THR A 76 -5.14 -10.41 -7.03
C THR A 76 -5.55 -9.78 -5.71
N ILE A 77 -5.76 -8.47 -5.72
CA ILE A 77 -6.42 -7.71 -4.66
C ILE A 77 -7.94 -7.68 -4.87
N ASP A 78 -8.67 -7.72 -3.77
CA ASP A 78 -10.11 -7.52 -3.63
C ASP A 78 -10.37 -6.67 -2.38
N GLY A 79 -11.18 -5.63 -2.45
CA GLY A 79 -11.35 -4.74 -1.32
C GLY A 79 -12.37 -3.62 -1.50
N GLN A 80 -12.32 -2.64 -0.61
CA GLN A 80 -13.34 -1.60 -0.50
C GLN A 80 -12.74 -0.28 -0.02
N LEU A 81 -13.04 0.79 -0.75
CA LEU A 81 -12.95 2.17 -0.28
C LEU A 81 -14.18 2.49 0.57
N MET A 82 -13.95 2.85 1.82
CA MET A 82 -15.00 3.13 2.80
C MET A 82 -15.38 4.61 2.77
N LYS A 83 -16.64 4.91 3.11
CA LYS A 83 -17.17 6.29 3.11
C LYS A 83 -16.44 7.26 4.04
N ASN A 84 -15.73 6.74 5.04
CA ASN A 84 -14.93 7.51 5.99
C ASN A 84 -13.47 7.70 5.53
N GLY A 85 -13.17 7.45 4.24
CA GLY A 85 -11.82 7.54 3.68
C GLY A 85 -10.93 6.34 4.01
N SER A 86 -11.38 5.40 4.85
CA SER A 86 -10.61 4.18 5.14
C SER A 86 -10.59 3.23 3.95
N VAL A 87 -9.58 2.38 3.87
CA VAL A 87 -9.44 1.38 2.81
C VAL A 87 -9.25 0.01 3.44
N PHE A 88 -10.01 -0.97 2.96
CA PHE A 88 -9.79 -2.38 3.25
C PHE A 88 -9.35 -3.10 1.98
N LEU A 89 -8.27 -3.88 2.04
CA LEU A 89 -7.81 -4.70 0.94
C LEU A 89 -7.46 -6.11 1.44
N GLN A 90 -7.79 -7.10 0.63
CA GLN A 90 -7.32 -8.45 0.76
C GLN A 90 -6.61 -8.86 -0.54
N ALA A 91 -5.39 -9.36 -0.44
CA ALA A 91 -4.68 -9.95 -1.57
C ALA A 91 -4.62 -11.46 -1.41
N THR A 92 -4.80 -12.17 -2.53
CA THR A 92 -4.65 -13.63 -2.59
C THR A 92 -3.83 -14.06 -3.80
N GLY A 93 -2.97 -15.06 -3.60
CA GLY A 93 -2.06 -15.60 -4.62
C GLY A 93 -0.66 -14.97 -4.56
N GLY A 94 0.18 -15.31 -5.54
CA GLY A 94 1.55 -14.81 -5.63
C GLY A 94 2.45 -15.26 -4.48
N GLU A 95 3.44 -14.43 -4.19
CA GLU A 95 4.46 -14.63 -3.16
C GLU A 95 3.90 -14.43 -1.74
N ALA A 96 2.83 -13.62 -1.59
CA ALA A 96 2.21 -13.37 -0.29
C ALA A 96 0.72 -13.04 -0.40
N ASP A 97 -0.08 -13.65 0.48
CA ASP A 97 -1.42 -13.16 0.76
C ASP A 97 -1.35 -12.03 1.79
N PHE A 98 -2.30 -11.11 1.77
CA PHE A 98 -2.42 -10.16 2.88
C PHE A 98 -3.85 -9.72 3.15
N VAL A 99 -4.05 -9.22 4.36
CA VAL A 99 -5.20 -8.38 4.72
C VAL A 99 -4.68 -7.06 5.23
N MET A 100 -5.27 -5.97 4.77
CA MET A 100 -4.88 -4.61 5.09
C MET A 100 -6.09 -3.76 5.48
N LEU A 101 -5.92 -2.95 6.52
CA LEU A 101 -6.83 -1.87 6.87
C LEU A 101 -6.03 -0.58 7.03
N ALA A 102 -6.36 0.44 6.22
CA ALA A 102 -5.87 1.80 6.38
C ALA A 102 -7.01 2.67 6.92
N THR A 103 -6.80 3.31 8.06
CA THR A 103 -7.81 4.16 8.72
C THR A 103 -7.35 5.61 8.74
N GLN A 104 -8.22 6.54 8.33
CA GLN A 104 -7.96 7.96 8.47
C GLN A 104 -8.05 8.35 9.95
N THR A 105 -6.96 8.88 10.50
CA THR A 105 -6.86 9.29 11.91
C THR A 105 -6.83 10.81 12.10
N GLY A 106 -6.69 11.55 11.01
CA GLY A 106 -6.81 13.00 10.95
C GLY A 106 -6.91 13.48 9.50
N PRO A 107 -7.07 14.79 9.25
CA PRO A 107 -7.22 15.32 7.88
C PRO A 107 -6.11 14.86 6.93
N ASP A 108 -4.87 14.86 7.44
CA ASP A 108 -3.65 14.55 6.68
C ASP A 108 -2.93 13.30 7.22
N ARG A 109 -3.63 12.44 7.98
CA ARG A 109 -3.01 11.29 8.65
C ARG A 109 -3.79 10.01 8.48
N TYR A 110 -3.05 8.95 8.17
CA TYR A 110 -3.55 7.58 8.14
C TYR A 110 -2.70 6.68 9.04
N ARG A 111 -3.31 5.58 9.48
CA ARG A 111 -2.60 4.45 10.05
C ARG A 111 -2.99 3.21 9.29
N CYS A 112 -2.00 2.43 8.90
CA CYS A 112 -2.22 1.14 8.27
C CYS A 112 -1.80 0.00 9.19
N PHE A 113 -2.57 -1.06 9.15
CA PHE A 113 -2.17 -2.38 9.60
C PHE A 113 -2.29 -3.36 8.43
N ARG A 114 -1.27 -4.19 8.24
CA ARG A 114 -1.27 -5.28 7.28
C ARG A 114 -0.76 -6.56 7.94
N ARG A 115 -1.52 -7.64 7.81
CA ARG A 115 -1.00 -9.01 8.05
C ARG A 115 -0.66 -9.62 6.70
N LEU A 116 0.56 -10.11 6.55
CA LEU A 116 1.03 -10.84 5.38
C LEU A 116 1.25 -12.31 5.72
N ASP A 117 0.90 -13.17 4.79
CA ASP A 117 1.16 -14.61 4.80
C ASP A 117 2.09 -14.90 3.59
N VAL A 118 3.40 -14.90 3.85
CA VAL A 118 4.44 -15.06 2.84
C VAL A 118 4.62 -16.54 2.53
N LYS A 119 4.42 -16.90 1.27
CA LYS A 119 4.42 -18.28 0.75
C LYS A 119 5.73 -18.67 0.08
N GLU A 120 6.47 -17.68 -0.39
CA GLU A 120 7.78 -17.84 -1.02
C GLU A 120 8.70 -16.69 -0.57
N PRO A 121 10.03 -16.90 -0.44
CA PRO A 121 10.95 -15.83 -0.09
C PRO A 121 10.79 -14.59 -0.99
N THR A 122 10.54 -13.44 -0.37
CA THR A 122 10.21 -12.18 -1.07
C THR A 122 10.79 -10.97 -0.34
N ARG A 123 10.48 -9.77 -0.82
CA ARG A 123 10.83 -8.49 -0.20
C ARG A 123 9.58 -7.77 0.28
N VAL A 124 9.46 -7.61 1.59
CA VAL A 124 8.46 -6.70 2.17
C VAL A 124 9.06 -5.29 2.18
N PHE A 125 8.71 -4.50 1.16
CA PHE A 125 9.16 -3.12 0.98
C PHE A 125 10.69 -2.96 1.08
N GLY A 126 11.42 -3.91 0.47
CA GLY A 126 12.88 -3.92 0.44
C GLY A 126 13.56 -4.68 1.58
N THR A 127 12.82 -5.19 2.56
CA THR A 127 13.33 -6.12 3.58
C THR A 127 13.14 -7.55 3.09
N ASP A 128 14.24 -8.29 2.90
CA ASP A 128 14.21 -9.69 2.48
C ASP A 128 13.64 -10.55 3.62
N VAL A 129 12.61 -11.35 3.33
CA VAL A 129 11.92 -12.23 4.30
C VAL A 129 11.73 -13.63 3.73
N GLY A 130 11.65 -14.62 4.61
CA GLY A 130 11.33 -16.00 4.25
C GLY A 130 9.82 -16.26 4.31
N GLU A 131 9.45 -17.53 4.13
CA GLU A 131 8.08 -18.00 4.35
C GLU A 131 7.65 -17.76 5.81
N GLY A 132 6.42 -17.30 6.00
CA GLY A 132 5.86 -17.08 7.34
C GLY A 132 4.87 -15.93 7.42
N VAL A 133 4.45 -15.63 8.64
CA VAL A 133 3.50 -14.57 8.93
C VAL A 133 4.24 -13.32 9.37
N TYR A 134 3.90 -12.19 8.76
CA TYR A 134 4.47 -10.88 9.08
C TYR A 134 3.39 -9.85 9.30
N TYR A 135 3.72 -8.82 10.09
CA TYR A 135 2.83 -7.70 10.35
C TYR A 135 3.53 -6.40 10.01
N VAL A 136 2.82 -5.54 9.27
CA VAL A 136 3.27 -4.18 8.98
C VAL A 136 2.32 -3.20 9.64
N THR A 137 2.90 -2.22 10.32
CA THR A 137 2.17 -1.03 10.76
C THR A 137 2.81 0.21 10.18
N THR A 138 2.00 1.20 9.82
CA THR A 138 2.49 2.48 9.34
C THR A 138 1.80 3.65 10.03
N GLU A 139 2.54 4.75 10.16
CA GLU A 139 1.98 6.07 10.38
C GLU A 139 2.25 6.93 9.15
N ASP A 140 1.18 7.43 8.53
CA ASP A 140 1.22 8.05 7.22
C ASP A 140 0.92 9.53 7.38
N GLN A 141 1.77 10.38 6.83
CA GLN A 141 1.58 11.82 6.82
C GLN A 141 1.47 12.29 5.36
N LEU A 142 0.34 12.90 5.00
CA LEU A 142 0.18 13.53 3.70
C LEU A 142 1.18 14.68 3.58
N VAL A 143 1.93 14.71 2.48
CA VAL A 143 2.92 15.76 2.18
C VAL A 143 2.55 16.59 0.95
N ALA A 144 1.83 16.00 0.00
CA ALA A 144 1.33 16.71 -1.18
C ALA A 144 0.06 16.04 -1.69
N SER A 145 -0.82 16.81 -2.31
CA SER A 145 -2.01 16.30 -2.99
C SER A 145 -2.27 17.06 -4.29
N ALA A 146 -2.94 16.41 -5.23
CA ALA A 146 -3.26 16.97 -6.54
C ALA A 146 -4.54 16.34 -7.11
N ASP A 147 -5.21 17.05 -8.02
CA ASP A 147 -6.39 16.54 -8.72
C ASP A 147 -6.03 15.40 -9.69
N GLU A 148 -4.78 15.36 -10.14
CA GLU A 148 -4.28 14.39 -11.12
C GLU A 148 -2.96 13.77 -10.65
N PRO A 149 -2.72 12.47 -10.89
CA PRO A 149 -1.46 11.84 -10.54
C PRO A 149 -0.33 12.29 -11.50
N PRO A 150 0.93 12.30 -11.02
CA PRO A 150 2.11 12.39 -11.85
C PRO A 150 2.11 11.33 -12.98
N ALA A 151 2.74 11.67 -14.11
CA ALA A 151 2.75 10.82 -15.30
C ALA A 151 3.36 9.42 -15.03
N ASP A 152 4.39 9.34 -14.18
CA ASP A 152 5.06 8.09 -13.84
C ASP A 152 4.17 7.12 -13.03
N VAL A 153 3.20 7.63 -12.27
CA VAL A 153 2.26 6.81 -11.48
C VAL A 153 1.15 6.22 -12.35
N ARG A 154 0.85 6.85 -13.50
CA ARG A 154 -0.17 6.36 -14.44
C ARG A 154 0.22 5.02 -15.04
N GLU A 155 1.49 4.89 -15.42
CA GLU A 155 2.05 3.66 -15.97
C GLU A 155 2.34 2.63 -14.86
N PRO A 156 2.08 1.33 -15.08
CA PRO A 156 2.44 0.29 -14.12
C PRO A 156 3.97 0.15 -13.98
N LEU A 157 4.42 -0.39 -12.84
CA LEU A 157 5.82 -0.80 -12.72
C LEU A 157 6.13 -1.89 -13.75
N ALA A 158 7.30 -1.80 -14.38
CA ALA A 158 7.81 -2.88 -15.22
C ALA A 158 8.02 -4.14 -14.36
N ALA A 159 7.51 -5.27 -14.84
CA ALA A 159 7.69 -6.58 -14.22
C ALA A 159 9.14 -7.07 -14.32
#